data_AF-A0A143PMB3-F1
#
_entry.id   AF-A0A143PMB3-F1
#
_cell.length_a   1.000
_cell.length_b   1.000
_cell.length_c   1.000
_cell.angle_alpha   90.00
_cell.angle_beta   90.00
_cell.angle_gamma   90.00
#
_symmetry.space_group_name_H-M   'P 1'
#
loop_
_entity.id
_entity.type
_entity.pdbx_description
1 polymer ?
#
loop_
_entity_poly.entity_id
_entity_poly.type
_entity_poly.pdbx_seq_one_letter_code
_entity_poly.pdbx_strand_id
1 'polypeptide(L)'
;MAQVRGDSSVAGQVAVFGGSVVARGVEGHSTNDHGVVGVTFGPGTGVFGVGTKGRGVEGESTENHAIVGTSKGIGTGVFGVGTKGRGVEGQSTENHAIVGTSKGTGAGVFGIAEKGNGVEGHSTNQIGVFGKGGRLAGKFEGDVEVTGDIRLANADCAEDFTVHGAQDVEPGTVMVLENGGTVRPSDQAFDTRVAGVVSGAGTYKPALVLDRRADSAHRQPIALMGKVFCKVDATFGAIGVGDLLTSSPTPGHAMRAADASRSFGAVLGKALHPLASGQGLIPILVTLH
;
A
#
# COMPACT_ATOMS: atom_id res chain seq x y z
N MET A 1 -46.17 -23.47 -37.96
CA MET A 1 -44.79 -23.52 -38.48
C MET A 1 -44.38 -24.97 -38.60
N ALA A 2 -43.77 -25.37 -39.72
CA ALA A 2 -43.18 -26.69 -39.84
C ALA A 2 -41.86 -26.74 -39.05
N GLN A 3 -41.61 -27.84 -38.34
CA GLN A 3 -40.34 -28.04 -37.65
C GLN A 3 -39.24 -28.31 -38.69
N VAL A 4 -38.11 -27.62 -38.57
CA VAL A 4 -36.89 -27.96 -39.29
C VAL A 4 -36.03 -28.83 -38.38
N ARG A 5 -35.70 -30.03 -38.83
CA ARG A 5 -34.79 -30.95 -38.16
C ARG A 5 -33.71 -31.37 -39.15
N GLY A 6 -32.44 -31.27 -38.77
CA GLY A 6 -31.32 -31.79 -39.54
C GLY A 6 -30.40 -32.60 -38.63
N ASP A 7 -30.09 -33.81 -39.07
CA ASP A 7 -29.18 -34.74 -38.42
C ASP A 7 -28.08 -35.12 -39.44
N SER A 8 -26.82 -35.25 -39.02
CA SER A 8 -25.72 -35.72 -39.86
C SER A 8 -24.77 -36.61 -39.06
N SER A 9 -24.36 -37.74 -39.64
CA SER A 9 -23.39 -38.68 -39.07
C SER A 9 -22.04 -38.67 -39.80
N VAL A 10 -21.90 -37.84 -40.84
CA VAL A 10 -20.69 -37.74 -41.65
C VAL A 10 -19.84 -36.57 -41.17
N ALA A 11 -18.56 -36.85 -40.87
CA ALA A 11 -17.62 -35.83 -40.43
C ALA A 11 -17.50 -34.69 -41.47
N GLY A 12 -17.58 -33.45 -41.00
CA GLY A 12 -17.46 -32.24 -41.83
C GLY A 12 -18.70 -31.85 -42.63
N GLN A 13 -19.79 -32.62 -42.58
CA GLN A 13 -21.05 -32.24 -43.24
C GLN A 13 -21.94 -31.38 -42.34
N VAL A 14 -22.49 -30.31 -42.90
CA VAL A 14 -23.45 -29.42 -42.24
C VAL A 14 -24.85 -30.05 -42.29
N ALA A 15 -25.49 -30.23 -41.13
CA ALA A 15 -26.83 -30.81 -41.04
C ALA A 15 -27.94 -29.81 -41.39
N VAL A 16 -27.78 -28.53 -41.03
CA VAL A 16 -28.71 -27.44 -41.36
C VAL A 16 -27.91 -26.19 -41.72
N PHE A 17 -28.25 -25.53 -42.84
CA PHE A 17 -27.63 -24.29 -43.29
C PHE A 17 -28.70 -23.23 -43.56
N GLY A 18 -28.54 -22.03 -42.98
CA GLY A 18 -29.35 -20.86 -43.28
C GLY A 18 -28.47 -19.71 -43.76
N GLY A 19 -28.83 -19.08 -44.88
CA GLY A 19 -28.02 -18.05 -45.52
C GLY A 19 -28.87 -16.88 -46.03
N SER A 20 -28.32 -15.68 -45.95
CA SER A 20 -28.91 -14.45 -46.49
C SER A 20 -27.79 -13.45 -46.82
N VAL A 21 -28.00 -12.64 -47.85
CA VAL A 21 -27.03 -11.61 -48.31
C VAL A 21 -27.41 -10.18 -47.90
N VAL A 22 -28.63 -9.98 -47.42
CA VAL A 22 -29.19 -8.66 -47.08
C VAL A 22 -29.82 -8.60 -45.69
N ALA A 23 -30.01 -9.75 -45.04
CA ALA A 23 -30.71 -9.87 -43.77
C ALA A 23 -30.13 -11.02 -42.93
N ARG A 24 -30.84 -11.39 -41.85
CA ARG A 24 -30.48 -12.53 -41.00
C ARG A 24 -30.61 -13.84 -41.78
N GLY A 25 -29.58 -14.68 -41.74
CA GLY A 25 -29.63 -16.03 -42.31
C GLY A 25 -30.45 -17.01 -41.45
N VAL A 26 -30.33 -16.88 -40.13
CA VAL A 26 -31.09 -17.63 -39.11
C VAL A 26 -31.41 -16.70 -37.95
N GLU A 27 -32.62 -16.78 -37.41
CA GLU A 27 -33.06 -16.04 -36.23
C GLU A 27 -33.77 -17.00 -35.27
N GLY A 28 -33.30 -17.06 -34.03
CA GLY A 28 -33.94 -17.79 -32.93
C GLY A 28 -34.63 -16.80 -32.00
N HIS A 29 -35.90 -17.06 -31.68
CA HIS A 29 -36.71 -16.21 -30.80
C HIS A 29 -37.35 -17.07 -29.69
N SER A 30 -37.19 -16.65 -28.44
CA SER A 30 -37.83 -17.28 -27.28
C SER A 30 -38.16 -16.20 -26.25
N THR A 31 -39.29 -16.35 -25.56
CA THR A 31 -39.73 -15.40 -24.52
C THR A 31 -39.37 -15.84 -23.10
N ASN A 32 -39.12 -17.14 -22.90
CA ASN A 32 -39.01 -17.74 -21.57
C ASN A 32 -37.72 -18.55 -21.37
N ASP A 33 -36.95 -18.77 -22.44
CA ASP A 33 -35.76 -19.61 -22.43
C ASP A 33 -34.77 -19.16 -23.54
N HIS A 34 -33.75 -19.96 -23.84
CA HIS A 34 -32.76 -19.67 -24.87
C HIS A 34 -33.37 -19.64 -26.27
N GLY A 35 -33.13 -18.56 -27.03
CA GLY A 35 -33.47 -18.50 -28.45
C GLY A 35 -32.63 -19.46 -29.30
N VAL A 36 -31.36 -19.68 -28.91
CA VAL A 36 -30.41 -20.61 -29.54
C VAL A 36 -29.52 -21.23 -28.46
N VAL A 37 -29.26 -22.54 -28.55
CA VAL A 37 -28.33 -23.27 -27.67
C VAL A 37 -27.35 -24.08 -28.52
N GLY A 38 -26.05 -23.90 -28.30
CA GLY A 38 -25.01 -24.76 -28.87
C GLY A 38 -24.39 -25.65 -27.79
N VAL A 39 -24.45 -26.97 -27.95
CA VAL A 39 -23.89 -27.95 -27.01
C VAL A 39 -22.85 -28.80 -27.73
N THR A 40 -21.71 -29.03 -27.08
CA THR A 40 -20.70 -29.99 -27.54
C THR A 40 -20.25 -30.84 -26.37
N PHE A 41 -20.27 -32.16 -26.52
CA PHE A 41 -19.86 -33.11 -25.48
C PHE A 41 -18.37 -33.47 -25.55
N GLY A 42 -17.74 -33.26 -26.70
CA GLY A 42 -16.30 -33.44 -26.92
C GLY A 42 -15.50 -32.14 -26.75
N PRO A 43 -14.23 -32.10 -27.19
CA PRO A 43 -13.37 -30.93 -27.06
C PRO A 43 -13.67 -29.78 -28.04
N GLY A 44 -14.74 -29.92 -28.84
CA GLY A 44 -15.13 -28.93 -29.85
C GLY A 44 -15.79 -27.69 -29.25
N THR A 45 -16.06 -26.70 -30.10
CA THR A 45 -16.72 -25.45 -29.72
C THR A 45 -18.24 -25.56 -29.91
N GLY A 46 -19.01 -25.27 -28.85
CA GLY A 46 -20.48 -25.29 -28.91
C GLY A 46 -21.07 -24.21 -29.82
N VAL A 47 -20.52 -22.99 -29.77
CA VAL A 47 -20.92 -21.84 -30.62
C VAL A 47 -19.67 -21.09 -31.08
N PHE A 48 -19.51 -20.92 -32.39
CA PHE A 48 -18.37 -20.22 -32.98
C PHE A 48 -18.86 -19.09 -33.90
N GLY A 49 -18.57 -17.84 -33.53
CA GLY A 49 -18.93 -16.64 -34.29
C GLY A 49 -17.70 -15.99 -34.93
N VAL A 50 -17.80 -15.62 -36.22
CA VAL A 50 -16.71 -14.99 -36.97
C VAL A 50 -17.21 -13.74 -37.68
N GLY A 51 -16.55 -12.61 -37.44
CA GLY A 51 -16.75 -11.35 -38.16
C GLY A 51 -15.42 -10.88 -38.74
N THR A 52 -15.36 -10.62 -40.04
CA THR A 52 -14.10 -10.22 -40.72
C THR A 52 -13.88 -8.70 -40.72
N LYS A 53 -14.98 -7.94 -40.68
CA LYS A 53 -14.98 -6.47 -40.64
C LYS A 53 -15.83 -5.89 -39.51
N GLY A 54 -16.50 -6.75 -38.74
CA GLY A 54 -17.42 -6.39 -37.67
C GLY A 54 -17.34 -7.37 -36.52
N ARG A 55 -18.26 -7.26 -35.57
CA ARG A 55 -18.32 -8.12 -34.39
C ARG A 55 -18.60 -9.58 -34.80
N GLY A 56 -17.79 -10.51 -34.31
CA GLY A 56 -18.07 -11.95 -34.49
C GLY A 56 -19.21 -12.43 -33.61
N VAL A 57 -19.30 -11.89 -32.39
CA VAL A 57 -20.39 -12.08 -31.43
C VAL A 57 -20.65 -10.74 -30.75
N GLU A 58 -21.93 -10.39 -30.59
CA GLU A 58 -22.38 -9.22 -29.87
C GLU A 58 -23.52 -9.63 -28.93
N GLY A 59 -23.43 -9.18 -27.68
CA GLY A 59 -24.51 -9.32 -26.70
C GLY A 59 -24.96 -7.93 -26.25
N GLU A 60 -26.26 -7.76 -26.06
CA GLU A 60 -26.87 -6.55 -25.52
C GLU A 60 -27.87 -6.96 -24.43
N SER A 61 -27.89 -6.24 -23.31
CA SER A 61 -28.87 -6.43 -22.24
C SER A 61 -29.12 -5.11 -21.54
N THR A 62 -30.37 -4.84 -21.18
CA THR A 62 -30.79 -3.60 -20.50
C THR A 62 -30.82 -3.73 -18.98
N GLU A 63 -30.91 -4.95 -18.46
CA GLU A 63 -31.15 -5.22 -17.03
C GLU A 63 -30.13 -6.20 -16.42
N ASN A 64 -29.35 -6.91 -17.23
CA ASN A 64 -28.46 -7.97 -16.76
C ASN A 64 -27.16 -8.04 -17.59
N HIS A 65 -26.39 -9.11 -17.42
CA HIS A 65 -25.17 -9.36 -18.16
C HIS A 65 -25.49 -9.72 -19.61
N ALA A 66 -24.97 -8.93 -20.54
CA ALA A 66 -25.06 -9.23 -21.97
C ALA A 66 -24.27 -10.49 -22.36
N ILE A 67 -23.13 -10.75 -21.70
CA ILE A 67 -22.26 -11.91 -21.93
C ILE A 67 -21.76 -12.43 -20.58
N VAL A 68 -21.88 -13.73 -20.35
CA VAL A 68 -21.37 -14.41 -19.14
C VAL A 68 -20.53 -15.62 -19.55
N GLY A 69 -19.26 -15.63 -19.15
CA GLY A 69 -18.39 -16.81 -19.26
C GLY A 69 -18.22 -17.49 -17.92
N THR A 70 -18.67 -18.75 -17.80
CA THR A 70 -18.52 -19.55 -16.57
C THR A 70 -17.73 -20.82 -16.85
N SER A 71 -16.67 -21.04 -16.08
CA SER A 71 -15.96 -22.32 -16.03
C SER A 71 -16.12 -22.92 -14.63
N LYS A 72 -16.57 -24.17 -14.54
CA LYS A 72 -16.79 -24.87 -13.26
C LYS A 72 -15.56 -25.64 -12.77
N GLY A 73 -14.53 -25.77 -13.62
CA GLY A 73 -13.27 -26.43 -13.28
C GLY A 73 -12.13 -25.42 -13.14
N ILE A 74 -10.89 -25.86 -13.42
CA ILE A 74 -9.69 -25.01 -13.40
C ILE A 74 -9.54 -24.09 -14.63
N GLY A 75 -10.45 -24.19 -15.59
CA GLY A 75 -10.41 -23.44 -16.85
C GLY A 75 -10.77 -21.96 -16.68
N THR A 76 -10.39 -21.14 -17.66
CA THR A 76 -10.73 -19.72 -17.71
C THR A 76 -12.19 -19.51 -18.17
N GLY A 77 -12.95 -18.67 -17.46
CA GLY A 77 -14.33 -18.36 -17.84
C GLY A 77 -14.44 -17.50 -19.10
N VAL A 78 -13.61 -16.45 -19.21
CA VAL A 78 -13.52 -15.55 -20.38
C VAL A 78 -12.05 -15.30 -20.71
N PHE A 79 -11.65 -15.57 -21.95
CA PHE A 79 -10.27 -15.37 -22.42
C PHE A 79 -10.27 -14.47 -23.66
N GLY A 80 -9.69 -13.27 -23.54
CA GLY A 80 -9.57 -12.30 -24.63
C GLY A 80 -8.12 -12.19 -25.12
N VAL A 81 -7.92 -12.22 -26.43
CA VAL A 81 -6.59 -12.12 -27.07
C VAL A 81 -6.62 -11.04 -28.14
N GLY A 82 -5.72 -10.06 -28.02
CA GLY A 82 -5.47 -9.05 -29.04
C GLY A 82 -4.01 -9.11 -29.47
N THR A 83 -3.73 -9.29 -30.76
CA THR A 83 -2.34 -9.41 -31.27
C THR A 83 -1.70 -8.05 -31.54
N LYS A 84 -2.51 -7.06 -31.92
CA LYS A 84 -2.10 -5.67 -32.19
C LYS A 84 -2.87 -4.63 -31.38
N GLY A 85 -3.89 -5.08 -30.64
CA GLY A 85 -4.80 -4.22 -29.89
C GLY A 85 -5.13 -4.84 -28.53
N ARG A 86 -6.10 -4.25 -27.83
CA ARG A 86 -6.53 -4.71 -26.50
C ARG A 86 -7.17 -6.10 -26.62
N GLY A 87 -6.75 -7.04 -25.76
CA GLY A 87 -7.41 -8.34 -25.65
C GLY A 87 -8.77 -8.25 -24.95
N VAL A 88 -8.88 -7.38 -23.95
CA VAL A 88 -10.11 -7.05 -23.22
C VAL A 88 -10.11 -5.55 -22.94
N GLU A 89 -11.26 -4.90 -23.14
CA GLU A 89 -11.46 -3.49 -22.83
C GLU A 89 -12.81 -3.32 -22.12
N GLY A 90 -12.81 -2.61 -21.01
CA GLY A 90 -14.03 -2.19 -20.31
C GLY A 90 -14.15 -0.67 -20.34
N GLN A 91 -15.36 -0.18 -20.51
CA GLN A 91 -15.68 1.24 -20.44
C GLN A 91 -16.94 1.43 -19.60
N SER A 92 -16.97 2.47 -18.76
CA SER A 92 -18.13 2.85 -17.97
C SER A 92 -18.14 4.37 -17.76
N THR A 93 -19.33 4.97 -17.71
CA THR A 93 -19.53 6.41 -17.51
C THR A 93 -19.77 6.79 -16.05
N GLU A 94 -20.29 5.86 -15.25
CA GLU A 94 -20.78 6.13 -13.89
C GLU A 94 -20.11 5.27 -12.83
N ASN A 95 -19.54 4.12 -13.21
CA ASN A 95 -19.04 3.12 -12.26
C ASN A 95 -17.71 2.50 -12.73
N HIS A 96 -17.27 1.45 -12.06
CA HIS A 96 -16.07 0.69 -12.44
C HIS A 96 -16.28 0.02 -13.80
N ALA A 97 -15.35 0.27 -14.72
CA ALA A 97 -15.35 -0.38 -16.03
C ALA A 97 -14.95 -1.87 -15.95
N ILE A 98 -14.07 -2.23 -15.01
CA ILE A 98 -13.59 -3.59 -14.75
C ILE A 98 -13.44 -3.78 -13.24
N VAL A 99 -13.94 -4.91 -12.73
CA VAL A 99 -13.81 -5.30 -11.32
C VAL A 99 -13.27 -6.72 -11.24
N GLY A 100 -12.11 -6.88 -10.58
CA GLY A 100 -11.52 -8.18 -10.27
C GLY A 100 -11.73 -8.55 -8.81
N THR A 101 -12.44 -9.66 -8.55
CA THR A 101 -12.67 -10.17 -7.19
C THR A 101 -12.10 -11.58 -7.05
N SER A 102 -11.32 -11.80 -5.99
CA SER A 102 -10.86 -13.12 -5.57
C SER A 102 -11.31 -13.36 -4.13
N LYS A 103 -11.96 -14.51 -3.88
CA LYS A 103 -12.40 -14.92 -2.53
C LYS A 103 -11.34 -15.77 -1.80
N GLY A 104 -10.33 -16.24 -2.50
CA GLY A 104 -9.24 -17.04 -1.96
C GLY A 104 -8.00 -16.20 -1.67
N THR A 105 -6.83 -16.83 -1.80
CA THR A 105 -5.52 -16.17 -1.61
C THR A 105 -4.98 -15.48 -2.87
N GLY A 106 -5.60 -15.72 -4.04
CA GLY A 106 -5.20 -15.10 -5.30
C GLY A 106 -5.51 -13.61 -5.34
N ALA A 107 -4.77 -12.86 -6.18
CA ALA A 107 -5.04 -11.45 -6.42
C ALA A 107 -6.36 -11.24 -7.18
N GLY A 108 -7.06 -10.14 -6.90
CA GLY A 108 -8.23 -9.75 -7.71
C GLY A 108 -7.84 -9.35 -9.14
N VAL A 109 -6.67 -8.73 -9.30
CA VAL A 109 -6.06 -8.36 -10.59
C VAL A 109 -4.57 -8.71 -10.55
N PHE A 110 -4.06 -9.34 -11.61
CA PHE A 110 -2.66 -9.70 -11.75
C PHE A 110 -2.16 -9.31 -13.13
N GLY A 111 -1.18 -8.41 -13.17
CA GLY A 111 -0.60 -7.88 -14.41
C GLY A 111 0.86 -8.30 -14.58
N ILE A 112 1.21 -8.79 -15.76
CA ILE A 112 2.59 -9.10 -16.16
C ILE A 112 2.85 -8.40 -17.49
N ALA A 113 3.99 -7.72 -17.61
CA ALA A 113 4.47 -7.14 -18.85
C ALA A 113 5.97 -7.38 -18.99
N GLU A 114 6.42 -7.82 -20.18
CA GLU A 114 7.85 -8.10 -20.43
C GLU A 114 8.67 -6.85 -20.74
N LYS A 115 8.04 -5.83 -21.33
CA LYS A 115 8.72 -4.64 -21.85
C LYS A 115 8.15 -3.31 -21.36
N GLY A 116 7.04 -3.35 -20.63
CA GLY A 116 6.31 -2.15 -20.19
C GLY A 116 5.81 -2.30 -18.76
N ASN A 117 4.89 -1.42 -18.38
CA ASN A 117 4.30 -1.44 -17.05
C ASN A 117 3.37 -2.66 -16.90
N GLY A 118 3.58 -3.48 -15.86
CA GLY A 118 2.65 -4.57 -15.54
C GLY A 118 1.26 -4.05 -15.15
N VAL A 119 1.20 -2.92 -14.45
CA VAL A 119 -0.01 -2.18 -14.11
C VAL A 119 0.29 -0.69 -14.21
N GLU A 120 -0.58 0.06 -14.89
CA GLU A 120 -0.49 1.52 -15.01
C GLU A 120 -1.81 2.15 -14.55
N GLY A 121 -1.73 3.05 -13.57
CA GLY A 121 -2.88 3.78 -13.04
C GLY A 121 -2.76 5.26 -13.32
N HIS A 122 -3.72 5.80 -14.07
CA HIS A 122 -3.75 7.21 -14.46
C HIS A 122 -5.13 7.80 -14.15
N SER A 123 -5.14 8.97 -13.51
CA SER A 123 -6.35 9.74 -13.24
C SER A 123 -6.08 11.21 -13.55
N THR A 124 -7.01 11.86 -14.25
CA THR A 124 -6.87 13.27 -14.65
C THR A 124 -7.19 14.24 -13.51
N ASN A 125 -8.08 13.84 -12.58
CA ASN A 125 -8.65 14.72 -11.57
C ASN A 125 -8.58 14.15 -10.15
N GLN A 126 -8.09 12.93 -9.96
CA GLN A 126 -8.07 12.23 -8.67
C GLN A 126 -6.78 11.42 -8.48
N ILE A 127 -6.80 10.43 -7.60
CA ILE A 127 -5.69 9.53 -7.31
C ILE A 127 -5.53 8.51 -8.45
N GLY A 128 -4.34 8.40 -9.04
CA GLY A 128 -4.05 7.43 -10.10
C GLY A 128 -4.11 5.98 -9.62
N VAL A 129 -3.55 5.70 -8.43
CA VAL A 129 -3.59 4.38 -7.78
C VAL A 129 -3.93 4.54 -6.29
N PHE A 130 -5.05 3.99 -5.86
CA PHE A 130 -5.48 4.01 -4.46
C PHE A 130 -5.34 2.61 -3.83
N GLY A 131 -4.42 2.46 -2.88
CA GLY A 131 -4.20 1.22 -2.13
C GLY A 131 -4.84 1.25 -0.76
N LYS A 132 -5.55 0.18 -0.38
CA LYS A 132 -6.05 -0.05 0.98
C LYS A 132 -5.88 -1.52 1.33
N GLY A 133 -5.28 -1.81 2.48
CA GLY A 133 -5.12 -3.18 2.96
C GLY A 133 -5.29 -3.27 4.47
N GLY A 134 -5.69 -4.46 4.94
CA GLY A 134 -5.83 -4.74 6.39
C GLY A 134 -4.50 -4.85 7.14
N ARG A 135 -3.39 -5.05 6.41
CA ARG A 135 -2.02 -5.08 6.95
C ARG A 135 -1.14 -3.97 6.39
N LEU A 136 -0.97 -3.94 5.06
CA LEU A 136 -0.25 -2.90 4.32
C LEU A 136 -1.11 -2.44 3.14
N ALA A 137 -1.07 -1.15 2.84
CA ALA A 137 -1.69 -0.62 1.61
C ALA A 137 -0.90 -0.98 0.35
N GLY A 138 0.42 -1.15 0.46
CA GLY A 138 1.32 -1.58 -0.62
C GLY A 138 2.62 -2.18 -0.08
N LYS A 139 3.24 -3.06 -0.88
CA LYS A 139 4.59 -3.61 -0.68
C LYS A 139 5.28 -3.59 -2.04
N PHE A 140 6.50 -3.05 -2.10
CA PHE A 140 7.28 -2.94 -3.32
C PHE A 140 8.57 -3.74 -3.17
N GLU A 141 8.93 -4.52 -4.20
CA GLU A 141 10.22 -5.19 -4.31
C GLU A 141 10.98 -4.51 -5.44
N GLY A 142 11.93 -3.65 -5.07
CA GLY A 142 12.61 -2.71 -5.97
C GLY A 142 12.53 -1.27 -5.44
N ASP A 143 13.06 -0.34 -6.22
CA ASP A 143 13.07 1.08 -5.87
C ASP A 143 11.73 1.76 -6.17
N VAL A 144 11.41 2.79 -5.39
CA VAL A 144 10.23 3.63 -5.59
C VAL A 144 10.70 5.05 -5.93
N GLU A 145 10.47 5.47 -7.16
CA GLU A 145 10.71 6.86 -7.58
C GLU A 145 9.44 7.69 -7.38
N VAL A 146 9.57 8.84 -6.69
CA VAL A 146 8.50 9.81 -6.48
C VAL A 146 8.98 11.16 -7.00
N THR A 147 8.37 11.65 -8.06
CA THR A 147 8.71 12.95 -8.68
C THR A 147 8.12 14.15 -7.95
N GLY A 148 7.14 13.90 -7.06
CA GLY A 148 6.59 14.87 -6.13
C GLY A 148 7.08 14.61 -4.70
N ASP A 149 6.17 14.79 -3.74
CA ASP A 149 6.47 14.65 -2.31
C ASP A 149 5.94 13.32 -1.74
N ILE A 150 6.65 12.79 -0.73
CA ILE A 150 6.18 11.69 0.11
C ILE A 150 5.58 12.28 1.38
N ARG A 151 4.24 12.34 1.41
CA ARG A 151 3.50 12.89 2.55
C ARG A 151 3.43 11.89 3.70
N LEU A 152 4.24 12.12 4.73
CA LEU A 152 4.19 11.39 6.00
C LEU A 152 3.43 12.23 7.04
N ALA A 153 2.39 11.65 7.66
CA ALA A 153 1.46 12.42 8.50
C ALA A 153 1.95 12.64 9.95
N ASN A 154 2.98 11.91 10.40
CA ASN A 154 3.49 12.04 11.75
C ASN A 154 4.74 12.95 11.81
N ALA A 155 5.44 12.98 12.94
CA ALA A 155 6.29 14.11 13.30
C ALA A 155 7.80 13.89 13.07
N ASP A 156 8.38 12.85 13.67
CA ASP A 156 9.83 12.65 13.72
C ASP A 156 10.31 11.56 12.75
N CYS A 157 11.61 11.63 12.42
CA CYS A 157 12.32 10.54 11.77
C CYS A 157 13.11 9.80 12.84
N ALA A 158 12.78 8.52 13.01
CA ALA A 158 13.39 7.66 14.00
C ALA A 158 14.10 6.48 13.33
N GLU A 159 15.00 5.86 14.06
CA GLU A 159 15.58 4.56 13.73
C GLU A 159 15.40 3.63 14.91
N ASP A 160 15.07 2.36 14.67
CA ASP A 160 14.96 1.39 15.74
C ASP A 160 16.36 1.06 16.25
N PHE A 161 16.63 1.20 17.55
CA PHE A 161 17.88 0.77 18.19
C PHE A 161 17.63 -0.34 19.19
N THR A 162 18.57 -1.27 19.32
CA THR A 162 18.56 -2.26 20.41
C THR A 162 18.86 -1.58 21.73
N VAL A 163 17.96 -1.75 22.70
CA VAL A 163 18.10 -1.20 24.05
C VAL A 163 18.78 -2.20 24.97
N HIS A 164 19.85 -1.79 25.64
CA HIS A 164 20.60 -2.62 26.57
C HIS A 164 20.19 -2.38 28.03
N GLY A 165 20.07 -3.45 28.81
CA GLY A 165 19.92 -3.40 30.28
C GLY A 165 18.57 -2.93 30.84
N ALA A 166 17.66 -2.39 30.02
CA ALA A 166 16.35 -1.91 30.45
C ALA A 166 15.22 -2.58 29.66
N GLN A 167 14.34 -3.29 30.37
CA GLN A 167 13.03 -3.65 29.82
C GLN A 167 12.11 -2.43 29.98
N ASP A 168 11.37 -2.09 28.91
CA ASP A 168 10.33 -1.05 28.89
C ASP A 168 10.81 0.39 29.15
N VAL A 169 11.72 0.87 28.30
CA VAL A 169 12.06 2.30 28.27
C VAL A 169 10.88 3.09 27.69
N GLU A 170 10.32 3.98 28.51
CA GLU A 170 9.16 4.79 28.10
C GLU A 170 9.52 5.82 27.01
N PRO A 171 8.58 6.11 26.09
CA PRO A 171 8.68 7.23 25.19
C PRO A 171 9.00 8.56 25.90
N GLY A 172 9.85 9.37 25.28
CA GLY A 172 10.38 10.61 25.83
C GLY A 172 11.68 10.46 26.62
N THR A 173 12.15 9.24 26.84
CA THR A 173 13.43 9.00 27.50
C THR A 173 14.62 9.40 26.61
N VAL A 174 15.57 10.17 27.14
CA VAL A 174 16.82 10.52 26.47
C VAL A 174 17.78 9.35 26.52
N MET A 175 18.27 8.94 25.35
CA MET A 175 19.12 7.77 25.17
C MET A 175 20.54 8.17 24.79
N VAL A 176 21.52 7.37 25.22
CA VAL A 176 22.94 7.49 24.84
C VAL A 176 23.43 6.21 24.19
N LEU A 177 24.38 6.33 23.27
CA LEU A 177 25.07 5.21 22.64
C LEU A 177 25.97 4.48 23.64
N GLU A 178 26.01 3.16 23.51
CA GLU A 178 27.00 2.30 24.15
C GLU A 178 27.88 1.58 23.11
N ASN A 179 28.88 0.86 23.59
CA ASN A 179 29.71 0.02 22.74
C ASN A 179 28.86 -1.01 21.99
N GLY A 180 29.17 -1.22 20.71
CA GLY A 180 28.45 -2.18 19.87
C GLY A 180 27.18 -1.62 19.22
N GLY A 181 26.92 -0.31 19.30
CA GLY A 181 25.81 0.34 18.60
C GLY A 181 24.44 0.18 19.26
N THR A 182 24.41 -0.27 20.52
CA THR A 182 23.19 -0.30 21.34
C THR A 182 22.97 1.04 22.03
N VAL A 183 21.78 1.23 22.60
CA VAL A 183 21.45 2.41 23.39
C VAL A 183 20.99 2.05 24.80
N ARG A 184 21.15 2.99 25.73
CA ARG A 184 20.58 2.92 27.08
C ARG A 184 20.08 4.30 27.52
N PRO A 185 19.25 4.39 28.58
CA PRO A 185 18.91 5.67 29.18
C PRO A 185 20.17 6.44 29.57
N SER A 186 20.19 7.74 29.26
CA SER A 186 21.22 8.68 29.73
C SER A 186 21.23 8.74 31.26
N ASP A 187 22.39 8.99 31.86
CA ASP A 187 22.56 9.13 33.32
C ASP A 187 23.67 10.13 33.69
N GLN A 188 24.21 10.84 32.69
CA GLN A 188 25.30 11.79 32.86
C GLN A 188 24.96 13.11 32.18
N ALA A 189 25.32 14.21 32.83
CA ALA A 189 25.18 15.55 32.28
C ALA A 189 26.18 15.82 31.15
N PHE A 190 25.72 16.41 30.05
CA PHE A 190 26.54 16.73 28.87
C PHE A 190 27.27 15.50 28.29
N ASP A 191 26.55 14.39 28.15
CA ASP A 191 27.09 13.18 27.53
C ASP A 191 27.14 13.36 26.01
N THR A 192 28.33 13.32 25.43
CA THR A 192 28.54 13.47 24.00
C THR A 192 28.08 12.25 23.18
N ARG A 193 27.62 11.20 23.85
CA ARG A 193 27.08 9.98 23.21
C ARG A 193 25.56 10.05 23.05
N VAL A 194 24.92 11.19 23.31
CA VAL A 194 23.47 11.34 23.16
C VAL A 194 23.02 10.90 21.76
N ALA A 195 22.13 9.91 21.73
CA ALA A 195 21.67 9.28 20.50
C ALA A 195 20.35 9.90 20.00
N GLY A 196 19.56 10.47 20.92
CA GLY A 196 18.23 10.98 20.65
C GLY A 196 17.26 10.69 21.78
N VAL A 197 15.97 10.65 21.45
CA VAL A 197 14.87 10.44 22.42
C VAL A 197 14.01 9.28 21.95
N VAL A 198 13.55 8.41 22.85
CA VAL A 198 12.56 7.38 22.50
C VAL A 198 11.29 8.05 21.96
N SER A 199 10.93 7.75 20.72
CA SER A 199 9.81 8.35 20.01
C SER A 199 8.45 7.81 20.48
N GLY A 200 7.38 8.56 20.21
CA GLY A 200 6.00 8.09 20.41
C GLY A 200 5.29 8.59 21.66
N ALA A 201 5.89 9.51 22.42
CA ALA A 201 5.29 10.14 23.60
C ALA A 201 4.28 11.24 23.21
N GLY A 202 3.33 11.49 24.10
CA GLY A 202 2.31 12.53 23.92
C GLY A 202 1.54 12.38 22.61
N THR A 203 1.42 13.46 21.85
CA THR A 203 0.72 13.49 20.55
C THR A 203 1.62 13.22 19.34
N TYR A 204 2.93 13.08 19.53
CA TYR A 204 3.87 12.83 18.44
C TYR A 204 4.16 11.34 18.26
N LYS A 205 4.20 10.92 17.00
CA LYS A 205 4.55 9.58 16.55
C LYS A 205 5.61 9.70 15.44
N PRO A 206 6.43 8.67 15.20
CA PRO A 206 7.38 8.71 14.11
C PRO A 206 6.67 8.65 12.75
N ALA A 207 7.09 9.51 11.83
CA ALA A 207 6.63 9.54 10.44
C ALA A 207 7.37 8.50 9.60
N LEU A 208 8.66 8.33 9.89
CA LEU A 208 9.55 7.35 9.28
C LEU A 208 10.30 6.61 10.38
N VAL A 209 10.40 5.29 10.27
CA VAL A 209 11.24 4.47 11.15
C VAL A 209 12.14 3.59 10.32
N LEU A 210 13.44 3.77 10.48
CA LEU A 210 14.50 3.03 9.81
C LEU A 210 14.90 1.78 10.61
N ASP A 211 15.49 0.80 9.92
CA ASP A 211 15.92 -0.51 10.45
C ASP A 211 14.88 -1.26 11.30
N ARG A 212 13.59 -1.09 10.97
CA ARG A 212 12.51 -1.82 11.62
C ARG A 212 12.59 -3.31 11.27
N ARG A 213 12.75 -4.16 12.29
CA ARG A 213 12.80 -5.62 12.15
C ARG A 213 11.71 -6.26 13.01
N ALA A 214 11.00 -7.24 12.46
CA ALA A 214 9.86 -7.88 13.14
C ALA A 214 10.26 -8.76 14.34
N ASP A 215 11.51 -9.26 14.36
CA ASP A 215 11.92 -10.38 15.23
C ASP A 215 12.86 -10.01 16.38
N SER A 216 13.06 -8.71 16.65
CA SER A 216 13.94 -8.27 17.73
C SER A 216 13.13 -7.68 18.87
N ALA A 217 12.82 -8.52 19.86
CA ALA A 217 12.45 -8.03 21.19
C ALA A 217 13.51 -7.02 21.65
N HIS A 218 13.09 -5.93 22.29
CA HIS A 218 13.95 -4.88 22.85
C HIS A 218 14.53 -3.84 21.87
N ARG A 219 13.93 -3.64 20.69
CA ARG A 219 14.20 -2.44 19.87
C ARG A 219 13.19 -1.33 20.13
N GLN A 220 13.66 -0.09 20.15
CA GLN A 220 12.83 1.09 20.35
C GLN A 220 13.15 2.15 19.29
N PRO A 221 12.14 2.87 18.76
CA PRO A 221 12.38 3.95 17.81
C PRO A 221 12.99 5.14 18.52
N ILE A 222 14.22 5.49 18.17
CA ILE A 222 14.90 6.67 18.69
C ILE A 222 14.80 7.80 17.67
N ALA A 223 14.15 8.89 18.05
CA ALA A 223 14.03 10.09 17.24
C ALA A 223 15.41 10.71 17.02
N LEU A 224 15.82 10.83 15.76
CA LEU A 224 17.10 11.41 15.35
C LEU A 224 16.93 12.86 14.88
N MET A 225 15.73 13.20 14.40
CA MET A 225 15.36 14.55 14.00
C MET A 225 13.84 14.75 14.02
N GLY A 226 13.40 16.00 14.13
CA GLY A 226 11.99 16.38 14.12
C GLY A 226 11.42 16.63 15.52
N LYS A 227 10.09 16.69 15.62
CA LYS A 227 9.41 17.03 16.88
C LYS A 227 9.12 15.76 17.68
N VAL A 228 9.58 15.73 18.92
CA VAL A 228 9.35 14.63 19.87
C VAL A 228 9.04 15.20 21.25
N PHE A 229 8.28 14.47 22.06
CA PHE A 229 8.18 14.77 23.48
C PHE A 229 9.40 14.21 24.20
N CYS A 230 10.03 15.00 25.08
CA CYS A 230 11.23 14.65 25.83
C CYS A 230 10.97 14.83 27.31
N LYS A 231 11.42 13.87 28.12
CA LYS A 231 11.52 13.99 29.56
C LYS A 231 12.64 14.98 29.87
N VAL A 232 12.34 15.98 30.67
CA VAL A 232 13.28 17.04 31.03
C VAL A 232 13.26 17.30 32.52
N ASP A 233 14.38 17.77 33.06
CA ASP A 233 14.57 18.11 34.46
C ASP A 233 15.06 19.57 34.59
N ALA A 234 14.13 20.44 34.97
CA ALA A 234 14.36 21.86 35.21
C ALA A 234 14.88 22.15 36.62
N THR A 235 15.17 21.14 37.46
CA THR A 235 15.90 21.36 38.73
C THR A 235 17.33 21.85 38.48
N PHE A 236 17.89 21.54 37.31
CA PHE A 236 19.19 22.03 36.84
C PHE A 236 19.12 23.37 36.10
N GLY A 237 17.95 24.01 36.10
CA GLY A 237 17.70 25.32 35.49
C GLY A 237 16.40 25.35 34.70
N ALA A 238 15.63 26.44 34.87
CA ALA A 238 14.39 26.65 34.12
C ALA A 238 14.64 26.58 32.60
N ILE A 239 13.75 25.89 31.90
CA ILE A 239 13.80 25.69 30.45
C ILE A 239 12.84 26.68 29.80
N GLY A 240 13.35 27.52 28.91
CA GLY A 240 12.59 28.40 28.03
C GLY A 240 12.44 27.83 26.62
N VAL A 241 11.52 28.39 25.83
CA VAL A 241 11.39 28.04 24.40
C VAL A 241 12.66 28.47 23.65
N GLY A 242 13.21 27.56 22.85
CA GLY A 242 14.44 27.80 22.07
C GLY A 242 15.74 27.48 22.80
N ASP A 243 15.68 27.21 24.11
CA ASP A 243 16.83 26.80 24.91
C ASP A 243 17.41 25.50 24.35
N LEU A 244 18.74 25.45 24.27
CA LEU A 244 19.46 24.23 23.96
C LEU A 244 19.31 23.24 25.12
N LEU A 245 19.08 21.97 24.79
CA LEU A 245 18.93 20.88 25.73
C LEU A 245 20.07 19.88 25.55
N THR A 246 20.50 19.29 26.66
CA THR A 246 21.54 18.26 26.76
C THR A 246 21.07 17.16 27.72
N SER A 247 21.70 16.00 27.74
CA SER A 247 21.44 14.99 28.79
C SER A 247 21.67 15.55 30.20
N SER A 248 20.90 15.06 31.18
CA SER A 248 20.99 15.46 32.59
C SER A 248 21.52 14.31 33.47
N PRO A 249 21.91 14.59 34.74
CA PRO A 249 22.20 13.54 35.72
C PRO A 249 20.97 12.70 36.08
N THR A 250 19.75 13.22 35.87
CA THR A 250 18.52 12.47 36.10
C THR A 250 18.35 11.44 34.99
N PRO A 251 18.27 10.14 35.32
CA PRO A 251 18.26 9.10 34.30
C PRO A 251 17.17 9.31 33.25
N GLY A 252 17.55 9.32 31.98
CA GLY A 252 16.63 9.44 30.86
C GLY A 252 16.04 10.84 30.63
N HIS A 253 16.53 11.87 31.32
CA HIS A 253 16.02 13.24 31.20
C HIS A 253 17.05 14.17 30.56
N ALA A 254 16.56 15.14 29.78
CA ALA A 254 17.35 16.28 29.35
C ALA A 254 17.31 17.42 30.37
N MET A 255 18.24 18.35 30.29
CA MET A 255 18.25 19.61 31.03
C MET A 255 18.70 20.75 30.10
N ARG A 256 18.57 22.00 30.55
CA ARG A 256 19.10 23.15 29.82
C ARG A 256 20.63 23.07 29.70
N ALA A 257 21.13 23.20 28.48
CA ALA A 257 22.56 23.25 28.17
C ALA A 257 23.14 24.64 28.47
N ALA A 258 23.28 24.97 29.76
CA ALA A 258 23.72 26.29 30.19
C ALA A 258 25.24 26.53 30.02
N ASP A 259 26.04 25.47 29.87
CA ASP A 259 27.49 25.56 29.69
C ASP A 259 27.87 25.34 28.23
N ALA A 260 28.16 26.43 27.53
CA ALA A 260 28.54 26.40 26.13
C ALA A 260 29.82 25.59 25.87
N SER A 261 30.76 25.55 26.81
CA SER A 261 32.04 24.84 26.64
C SER A 261 31.89 23.32 26.61
N ARG A 262 30.83 22.80 27.21
CA ARG A 262 30.49 21.37 27.26
C ARG A 262 29.40 20.97 26.28
N SER A 263 28.79 21.94 25.62
CA SER A 263 27.62 21.69 24.76
C SER A 263 27.97 21.06 23.42
N PHE A 264 29.18 21.30 22.91
CA PHE A 264 29.60 20.74 21.62
C PHE A 264 29.62 19.20 21.66
N GLY A 265 28.83 18.56 20.81
CA GLY A 265 28.66 17.10 20.77
C GLY A 265 27.65 16.53 21.78
N ALA A 266 27.12 17.34 22.71
CA ALA A 266 26.19 16.91 23.75
C ALA A 266 24.77 17.50 23.61
N VAL A 267 24.56 18.38 22.63
CA VAL A 267 23.26 18.99 22.38
C VAL A 267 22.31 17.98 21.74
N LEU A 268 21.18 17.76 22.40
CA LEU A 268 20.08 16.93 21.95
C LEU A 268 19.12 17.68 21.02
N GLY A 269 18.97 18.99 21.23
CA GLY A 269 18.03 19.80 20.47
C GLY A 269 17.60 21.06 21.20
N LYS A 270 16.42 21.58 20.83
CA LYS A 270 15.83 22.81 21.39
C LYS A 270 14.45 22.58 21.99
N ALA A 271 14.19 23.20 23.14
CA ALA A 271 12.87 23.16 23.76
C ALA A 271 11.83 23.90 22.90
N LEU A 272 10.65 23.30 22.71
CA LEU A 272 9.51 23.97 22.07
C LEU A 272 8.49 24.49 23.07
N HIS A 273 8.54 24.03 24.32
CA HIS A 273 7.71 24.50 25.43
C HIS A 273 8.58 24.71 26.68
N PRO A 274 8.20 25.64 27.57
CA PRO A 274 8.96 25.91 28.78
C PRO A 274 8.66 24.92 29.90
N LEU A 275 9.58 24.79 30.85
CA LEU A 275 9.37 24.16 32.16
C LEU A 275 10.10 24.97 33.24
N ALA A 276 9.36 25.53 34.19
CA ALA A 276 9.93 26.43 35.20
C ALA A 276 10.77 25.72 36.27
N SER A 277 10.33 24.53 36.71
CA SER A 277 10.97 23.76 37.78
C SER A 277 10.54 22.30 37.76
N GLY A 278 11.34 21.42 38.36
CA GLY A 278 11.01 19.99 38.51
C GLY A 278 11.18 19.19 37.22
N GLN A 279 10.59 18.01 37.17
CA GLN A 279 10.62 17.12 36.02
C GLN A 279 9.32 17.21 35.23
N GLY A 280 9.40 17.05 33.91
CA GLY A 280 8.23 17.09 33.04
C GLY A 280 8.49 16.50 31.66
N LEU A 281 7.41 16.29 30.92
CA LEU A 281 7.46 15.86 29.53
C LEU A 281 7.07 17.05 28.63
N ILE A 282 8.01 17.56 27.83
CA ILE A 282 7.79 18.71 26.96
C ILE A 282 8.12 18.39 25.50
N PRO A 283 7.45 19.00 24.51
CA PRO A 283 7.87 18.89 23.13
C PRO A 283 9.21 19.62 22.91
N ILE A 284 10.08 18.99 22.13
CA ILE A 284 11.37 19.52 21.69
C ILE A 284 11.52 19.31 20.18
N LEU A 285 12.41 20.09 19.56
CA LEU A 285 12.93 19.83 18.22
C LEU A 285 14.28 19.13 18.37
N VAL A 286 14.38 17.86 17.97
CA VAL A 286 15.63 17.09 17.98
C VAL A 286 16.50 17.55 16.83
N THR A 287 17.74 17.91 17.16
CA THR A 287 18.81 18.25 16.23
C THR A 287 20.13 17.86 16.90
N LEU A 288 20.64 16.67 16.60
CA LEU A 288 21.91 16.19 17.16
C LEU A 288 23.06 17.00 16.54
N HIS A 289 23.89 17.63 17.37
CA HIS A 289 24.98 18.52 16.98
C HIS A 289 26.28 18.23 17.71
#